data_AF-A0A6I9VR64-F1
#
_entry.id   AF-A0A6I9VR64-F1
#
_cell.length_a   1.000
_cell.length_b   1.000
_cell.length_c   1.000
_cell.angle_alpha   90.00
_cell.angle_beta   90.00
_cell.angle_gamma   90.00
#
_symmetry.space_group_name_H-M   'P 1'
#
loop_
_entity.id
_entity.type
_entity.pdbx_description
1 polymer ?
#
loop_
_entity_poly.entity_id
_entity_poly.type
_entity_poly.pdbx_seq_one_letter_code
_entity_poly.pdbx_strand_id
1 'polypeptide(L)'
;MSFLHTHSSECFTSELDLFSLPPTQTSIESSQWIYYKPVTSLADDAPIEFVPGYGEDYLDLTHTMLSLRVRVESLPGPKTSAGGNKVGPVNHVLHSMFNQIDVYFNQKLVSPPNNAYAYHAYIEALLNYSSNKNFPSDFLSMDTDESGYMD
;
A
#
# COMPACT_ATOMS: atom_id res chain seq x y z
N MET A 1 16.29 -30.32 -0.32
CA MET A 1 15.53 -29.32 0.47
C MET A 1 16.51 -28.21 0.83
N SER A 2 16.25 -26.97 0.44
CA SER A 2 17.09 -25.81 0.80
C SER A 2 16.39 -25.01 1.88
N PHE A 3 17.03 -24.86 3.03
CA PHE A 3 16.56 -23.98 4.10
C PHE A 3 16.94 -22.53 3.79
N LEU A 4 16.10 -21.58 4.18
CA LEU A 4 16.44 -20.15 4.11
C LEU A 4 17.64 -19.80 5.01
N HIS A 5 17.82 -20.54 6.11
CA HIS A 5 18.95 -20.40 7.02
C HIS A 5 19.43 -21.77 7.50
N THR A 6 20.73 -22.01 7.58
CA THR A 6 21.32 -23.32 7.93
C THR A 6 20.85 -23.87 9.29
N HIS A 7 20.42 -23.00 10.20
CA HIS A 7 19.93 -23.36 11.53
C HIS A 7 18.41 -23.42 11.67
N SER A 8 17.63 -23.16 10.61
CA SER A 8 16.17 -23.25 10.69
C SER A 8 15.72 -24.71 10.70
N SER A 9 14.79 -25.07 11.59
CA SER A 9 14.13 -26.38 11.59
C SER A 9 13.02 -26.46 10.53
N GLU A 10 12.72 -27.67 10.08
CA GLU A 10 11.52 -27.93 9.27
C GLU A 10 10.27 -27.62 10.10
N CYS A 11 9.28 -26.94 9.51
CA CYS A 11 7.97 -26.72 10.12
C CYS A 11 6.85 -27.00 9.11
N PHE A 12 5.65 -27.30 9.63
CA PHE A 12 4.42 -27.33 8.85
C PHE A 12 3.78 -25.94 8.87
N THR A 13 2.97 -25.62 7.86
CA THR A 13 2.15 -24.41 7.88
C THR A 13 1.16 -24.51 9.04
N SER A 14 1.01 -23.45 9.82
CA SER A 14 0.20 -23.47 11.05
C SER A 14 -1.26 -23.83 10.78
N GLU A 15 -1.77 -23.53 9.58
CA GLU A 15 -3.13 -23.87 9.16
C GLU A 15 -3.37 -25.37 8.95
N LEU A 16 -2.30 -26.15 8.75
CA LEU A 16 -2.36 -27.61 8.56
C LEU A 16 -2.00 -28.38 9.83
N ASP A 17 -1.48 -27.71 10.85
CA ASP A 17 -1.10 -28.32 12.12
C ASP A 17 -2.26 -28.27 13.12
N LEU A 18 -3.25 -29.15 12.90
CA LEU A 18 -4.52 -29.18 13.62
C LEU A 18 -4.45 -29.80 15.02
N PHE A 19 -3.37 -30.50 15.33
CA PHE A 19 -3.26 -31.34 16.54
C PHE A 19 -2.17 -30.90 17.50
N SER A 20 -1.26 -30.03 17.07
CA SER A 20 -0.29 -29.44 17.97
C SER A 20 -0.90 -28.23 18.70
N LEU A 21 -0.39 -27.97 19.89
CA LEU A 21 -0.66 -26.72 20.58
C LEU A 21 0.22 -25.65 19.95
N PRO A 22 -0.34 -24.60 19.32
CA PRO A 22 0.47 -23.56 18.69
C PRO A 22 1.31 -22.85 19.76
N PRO A 23 2.59 -22.55 19.48
CA PRO A 23 3.42 -21.80 20.40
C PRO A 23 2.84 -20.40 20.62
N THR A 24 2.93 -19.90 21.85
CA THR A 24 2.51 -18.52 22.15
C THR A 24 3.63 -17.56 21.75
N GLN A 25 3.32 -16.58 20.91
CA GLN A 25 4.26 -15.53 20.56
C GLN A 25 4.44 -14.58 21.76
N THR A 26 5.63 -14.57 22.37
CA THR A 26 5.96 -13.72 23.51
C THR A 26 6.98 -12.63 23.17
N SER A 27 7.53 -12.62 21.95
CA SER A 27 8.60 -11.68 21.58
C SER A 27 8.09 -10.27 21.24
N ILE A 28 6.83 -10.12 20.83
CA ILE A 28 6.23 -8.81 20.55
C ILE A 28 5.46 -8.39 21.79
N GLU A 29 6.00 -7.44 22.55
CA GLU A 29 5.39 -6.98 23.80
C GLU A 29 4.33 -5.90 23.57
N SER A 30 4.55 -5.02 22.58
CA SER A 30 3.61 -3.95 22.24
C SER A 30 3.77 -3.52 20.77
N SER A 31 2.72 -2.91 20.23
CA SER A 31 2.69 -2.35 18.88
C SER A 31 2.02 -0.98 18.92
N GLN A 32 2.52 -0.02 18.13
CA GLN A 32 1.97 1.32 18.05
C GLN A 32 1.97 1.85 16.62
N TRP A 33 1.03 2.73 16.32
CA TRP A 33 0.97 3.46 15.06
C TRP A 33 1.77 4.76 15.17
N ILE A 34 2.72 4.96 14.26
CA ILE A 34 3.57 6.16 14.23
C ILE A 34 3.33 6.89 12.90
N TYR A 35 3.10 8.20 12.99
CA TYR A 35 2.87 9.04 11.83
C TYR A 35 4.17 9.71 11.37
N TYR A 36 4.59 9.42 10.14
CA TYR A 36 5.73 10.05 9.50
C TYR A 36 5.27 11.11 8.50
N LYS A 37 5.92 12.28 8.54
CA LYS A 37 5.73 13.34 7.54
C LYS A 37 6.76 13.18 6.42
N PRO A 38 6.46 13.63 5.19
CA PRO A 38 7.43 13.62 4.12
C PRO A 38 8.61 14.52 4.48
N VAL A 39 9.82 14.10 4.11
CA VAL A 39 11.05 14.90 4.30
C VAL A 39 11.22 15.93 3.17
N THR A 40 10.65 15.65 2.00
CA THR A 40 10.64 16.56 0.85
C THR A 40 9.41 17.48 0.87
N SER A 41 9.59 18.70 0.37
CA SER A 41 8.47 19.59 0.05
C SER A 41 7.76 19.10 -1.21
N LEU A 42 6.44 19.19 -1.24
CA LEU A 42 5.67 18.85 -2.45
C LEU A 42 6.00 19.87 -3.56
N ALA A 43 6.48 19.37 -4.69
CA ALA A 43 6.69 20.11 -5.93
C ALA A 43 6.28 19.23 -7.12
N ASP A 44 5.94 19.84 -8.25
CA ASP A 44 5.24 19.18 -9.37
C ASP A 44 5.97 17.96 -9.97
N ASP A 45 7.29 17.92 -9.88
CA ASP A 45 8.13 16.85 -10.45
C ASP A 45 9.15 16.30 -9.43
N ALA A 46 8.89 16.50 -8.13
CA ALA A 46 9.75 16.04 -7.06
C ALA A 46 9.18 14.78 -6.38
N PRO A 47 10.02 13.80 -6.03
CA PRO A 47 9.56 12.63 -5.29
C PRO A 47 9.10 13.02 -3.88
N ILE A 48 8.05 12.35 -3.42
CA ILE A 48 7.61 12.42 -2.03
C ILE A 48 8.36 11.36 -1.24
N GLU A 49 9.30 11.79 -0.39
CA GLU A 49 10.17 10.88 0.33
C GLU A 49 9.74 10.75 1.80
N PHE A 50 9.72 9.51 2.29
CA PHE A 50 9.49 9.18 3.69
C PHE A 50 10.67 8.39 4.22
N VAL A 51 11.13 8.73 5.42
CA VAL A 51 12.21 8.01 6.12
C VAL A 51 11.67 7.49 7.44
N PRO A 52 10.94 6.35 7.44
CA PRO A 52 10.48 5.70 8.65
C PRO A 52 11.60 4.85 9.30
N GLY A 53 11.42 4.46 10.55
CA GLY A 53 12.35 3.52 11.22
C GLY A 53 13.55 4.16 11.91
N TYR A 54 13.40 5.38 12.45
CA TYR A 54 14.41 5.97 13.31
C TYR A 54 14.26 5.43 14.74
N GLY A 55 15.07 4.45 15.15
CA GLY A 55 15.07 3.90 16.52
C GLY A 55 15.43 2.41 16.61
N GLU A 56 15.17 1.82 17.77
CA GLU A 56 15.37 0.39 18.06
C GLU A 56 14.11 -0.46 17.79
N ASP A 57 12.99 0.17 17.41
CA ASP A 57 11.72 -0.50 17.16
C ASP A 57 11.70 -1.15 15.77
N TYR A 58 11.10 -2.34 15.68
CA TYR A 58 10.86 -3.00 14.40
C TYR A 58 9.68 -2.38 13.67
N LEU A 59 9.81 -2.21 12.35
CA LEU A 59 8.75 -1.73 11.48
C LEU A 59 7.99 -2.91 10.87
N ASP A 60 6.67 -2.93 11.09
CA ASP A 60 5.77 -3.88 10.44
C ASP A 60 5.29 -3.33 9.09
N LEU A 61 5.86 -3.86 8.00
CA LEU A 61 5.52 -3.44 6.64
C LEU A 61 4.08 -3.83 6.25
N THR A 62 3.51 -4.88 6.85
CA THR A 62 2.15 -5.32 6.54
C THR A 62 1.10 -4.33 7.05
N HIS A 63 1.44 -3.60 8.11
CA HIS A 63 0.63 -2.55 8.72
C HIS A 63 1.25 -1.17 8.48
N THR A 64 1.76 -0.91 7.29
CA THR A 64 2.23 0.42 6.87
C THR A 64 1.29 0.99 5.83
N MET A 65 0.72 2.18 6.07
CA MET A 65 -0.27 2.82 5.19
C MET A 65 0.16 4.24 4.80
N LEU A 66 -0.09 4.60 3.55
CA LEU A 66 0.10 5.96 3.05
C LEU A 66 -1.19 6.76 3.22
N SER A 67 -1.13 7.88 3.92
CA SER A 67 -2.27 8.79 4.10
C SER A 67 -2.11 10.04 3.22
N LEU A 68 -3.11 10.33 2.41
CA LEU A 68 -3.13 11.45 1.48
C LEU A 68 -4.36 12.33 1.73
N ARG A 69 -4.17 13.65 1.65
CA ARG A 69 -5.24 14.64 1.69
C ARG A 69 -5.30 15.37 0.36
N VAL A 70 -6.36 15.11 -0.41
CA VAL A 70 -6.55 15.66 -1.75
C VAL A 70 -7.64 16.74 -1.71
N ARG A 71 -7.41 17.85 -2.41
CA ARG A 71 -8.41 18.91 -2.64
C ARG A 71 -8.62 19.06 -4.15
N VAL A 72 -9.87 18.97 -4.58
CA VAL A 72 -10.24 19.23 -5.98
C VAL A 72 -10.65 20.70 -6.10
N GLU A 73 -9.96 21.45 -6.96
CA GLU A 73 -10.27 22.86 -7.23
C GLU A 73 -10.80 23.02 -8.65
N SER A 74 -11.88 23.80 -8.81
CA SER A 74 -12.41 24.14 -10.14
C SER A 74 -11.68 25.36 -10.69
N LEU A 75 -11.08 25.22 -11.87
CA LEU A 75 -10.52 26.35 -12.59
C LEU A 75 -11.65 27.29 -13.08
N PRO A 76 -11.47 28.62 -13.04
CA PRO A 76 -12.43 29.56 -13.59
C PRO A 76 -12.35 29.55 -15.13
N GLY A 77 -13.10 28.65 -15.78
CA GLY A 77 -13.33 28.63 -17.22
C GLY A 77 -14.71 29.20 -17.60
N PRO A 78 -14.93 29.63 -18.87
CA PRO A 78 -16.25 30.02 -19.34
C PRO A 78 -17.21 28.84 -19.12
N LYS A 79 -18.31 29.10 -18.40
CA LYS A 79 -19.34 28.13 -18.01
C LYS A 79 -19.83 27.37 -19.24
N THR A 80 -19.23 26.23 -19.53
CA THR A 80 -19.70 25.34 -20.58
C THR A 80 -20.73 24.42 -19.93
N SER A 81 -21.97 24.67 -20.33
CA SER A 81 -23.18 23.87 -20.12
C SER A 81 -23.75 23.76 -18.70
N ALA A 82 -25.06 24.02 -18.66
CA ALA A 82 -25.93 23.87 -17.51
C ALA A 82 -26.02 22.40 -17.09
N GLY A 83 -25.17 22.03 -16.13
CA GLY A 83 -25.06 20.69 -15.56
C GLY A 83 -23.65 20.56 -15.03
N GLY A 84 -23.45 20.85 -13.74
CA GLY A 84 -22.13 20.85 -13.14
C GLY A 84 -21.34 19.59 -13.50
N ASN A 85 -20.07 19.75 -13.85
CA ASN A 85 -19.19 18.65 -14.20
C ASN A 85 -19.25 17.62 -13.07
N LYS A 86 -19.76 16.42 -13.37
CA LYS A 86 -19.69 15.28 -12.45
C LYS A 86 -18.23 14.84 -12.41
N VAL A 87 -17.56 15.11 -11.30
CA VAL A 87 -16.18 14.68 -11.07
C VAL A 87 -16.23 13.55 -10.06
N GLY A 88 -15.58 12.44 -10.40
CA GLY A 88 -15.42 11.27 -9.55
C GLY A 88 -13.96 10.83 -9.53
N PRO A 89 -13.56 10.05 -8.51
CA PRO A 89 -12.27 9.38 -8.49
C PRO A 89 -12.24 8.22 -9.49
N VAL A 90 -11.05 7.89 -10.00
CA VAL A 90 -10.82 6.64 -10.72
C VAL A 90 -10.71 5.47 -9.74
N ASN A 91 -11.08 4.26 -10.15
CA ASN A 91 -10.76 3.03 -9.43
C ASN A 91 -9.26 3.02 -9.03
N HIS A 92 -8.95 2.55 -7.81
CA HIS A 92 -7.59 2.52 -7.27
C HIS A 92 -6.86 3.87 -7.32
N VAL A 93 -7.57 4.97 -6.99
CA VAL A 93 -7.06 6.36 -6.99
C VAL A 93 -5.60 6.48 -6.56
N LEU A 94 -5.25 5.90 -5.41
CA LEU A 94 -3.91 6.03 -4.83
C LEU A 94 -2.84 5.32 -5.66
N HIS A 95 -3.12 4.15 -6.22
CA HIS A 95 -2.18 3.47 -7.11
C HIS A 95 -2.04 4.19 -8.45
N SER A 96 -3.12 4.84 -8.92
CA SER A 96 -3.14 5.63 -10.16
C SER A 96 -2.44 6.99 -10.03
N MET A 97 -2.22 7.50 -8.81
CA MET A 97 -1.54 8.77 -8.57
C MET A 97 -0.01 8.71 -8.72
N PHE A 98 0.60 7.53 -8.60
CA PHE A 98 2.06 7.38 -8.60
C PHE A 98 2.55 6.61 -9.83
N ASN A 99 3.51 7.17 -10.55
CA ASN A 99 4.13 6.53 -11.71
C ASN A 99 5.15 5.45 -11.29
N GLN A 100 5.86 5.70 -10.19
CA GLN A 100 6.91 4.84 -9.64
C GLN A 100 6.92 4.96 -8.12
N ILE A 101 7.14 3.83 -7.43
CA ILE A 101 7.36 3.78 -5.98
C ILE A 101 8.65 3.03 -5.73
N ASP A 102 9.61 3.72 -5.12
CA ASP A 102 10.89 3.14 -4.77
C ASP A 102 11.00 2.86 -3.27
N VAL A 103 11.36 1.62 -2.94
CA VAL A 103 11.57 1.18 -1.56
C VAL A 103 13.03 0.82 -1.35
N TYR A 104 13.63 1.43 -0.33
CA TYR A 104 15.03 1.21 0.03
C TYR A 104 15.13 0.57 1.41
N PHE A 105 15.83 -0.55 1.52
CA PHE A 105 16.23 -1.14 2.79
C PHE A 105 17.71 -0.92 3.02
N ASN A 106 18.06 -0.19 4.07
CA ASN A 106 19.46 0.16 4.38
C ASN A 106 20.21 0.70 3.16
N GLN A 107 19.60 1.68 2.47
CA GLN A 107 20.10 2.29 1.22
C GLN A 107 20.20 1.37 0.00
N LYS A 108 19.75 0.11 0.10
CA LYS A 108 19.65 -0.82 -1.03
C LYS A 108 18.24 -0.79 -1.59
N LEU A 109 18.12 -0.46 -2.87
CA LEU A 109 16.85 -0.54 -3.61
C LEU A 109 16.35 -1.99 -3.64
N VAL A 110 15.11 -2.22 -3.20
CA VAL A 110 14.43 -3.52 -3.24
C VAL A 110 13.27 -3.56 -4.23
N SER A 111 12.78 -2.40 -4.66
CA SER A 111 11.77 -2.29 -5.72
C SER A 111 12.40 -2.40 -7.11
N PRO A 112 11.70 -2.99 -8.08
CA PRO A 112 12.13 -2.95 -9.48
C PRO A 112 11.98 -1.50 -10.01
N PRO A 113 13.02 -0.92 -10.65
CA PRO A 113 12.91 0.40 -11.25
C PRO A 113 12.05 0.33 -12.51
N ASN A 114 10.77 0.67 -12.38
CA ASN A 114 9.82 0.63 -13.48
C ASN A 114 8.79 1.77 -13.38
N ASN A 115 8.60 2.48 -14.49
CA ASN A 115 7.64 3.58 -14.64
C ASN A 115 6.22 3.09 -14.98
N ALA A 116 5.87 1.89 -14.51
CA ALA A 116 4.57 1.26 -14.79
C ALA A 116 3.93 0.74 -13.50
N TYR A 117 4.20 1.40 -12.38
CA TYR A 117 3.69 0.99 -11.07
C TYR A 117 2.16 0.87 -11.06
N ALA A 118 1.45 1.86 -11.61
CA ALA A 118 -0.01 1.85 -11.67
C ALA A 118 -0.56 0.59 -12.37
N TYR A 119 0.05 0.17 -13.47
CA TYR A 119 -0.34 -1.05 -14.19
C TYR A 119 -0.01 -2.32 -13.42
N HIS A 120 1.17 -2.37 -12.79
CA HIS A 120 1.57 -3.51 -11.97
C HIS A 120 0.60 -3.70 -10.80
N ALA A 121 0.30 -2.63 -10.06
CA ALA A 121 -0.63 -2.65 -8.94
C ALA A 121 -2.04 -3.08 -9.38
N TYR A 122 -2.52 -2.58 -10.52
CA TYR A 122 -3.82 -2.97 -11.05
C TYR A 122 -3.90 -4.47 -11.41
N ILE A 123 -2.90 -4.99 -12.15
CA ILE A 123 -2.86 -6.41 -12.52
C ILE A 123 -2.74 -7.28 -11.26
N GLU A 124 -1.92 -6.87 -10.30
CA GLU A 124 -1.76 -7.57 -9.03
C GLU A 124 -3.07 -7.59 -8.22
N ALA A 125 -3.79 -6.46 -8.19
CA ALA A 125 -5.10 -6.36 -7.56
C ALA A 125 -6.10 -7.33 -8.20
N LEU A 126 -6.19 -7.34 -9.54
CA LEU A 126 -7.09 -8.23 -10.29
C LEU A 126 -6.79 -9.71 -10.08
N LEU A 127 -5.51 -10.09 -10.02
CA LEU A 127 -5.11 -11.49 -9.93
C LEU A 127 -5.12 -12.04 -8.50
N ASN A 128 -4.76 -11.22 -7.51
CA ASN A 128 -4.59 -11.68 -6.12
C ASN A 128 -5.85 -11.49 -5.26
N TYR A 129 -6.76 -10.59 -5.66
CA TYR A 129 -7.96 -10.26 -4.89
C TYR A 129 -9.22 -10.61 -5.69
N SER A 130 -9.74 -11.81 -5.45
CA SER A 130 -11.11 -12.18 -5.85
C SER A 130 -12.14 -11.58 -4.88
N SER A 131 -13.40 -11.44 -5.31
CA SER A 131 -14.56 -10.82 -4.62
C SER A 131 -14.84 -11.20 -3.16
N ASN A 132 -14.07 -12.12 -2.57
CA ASN A 132 -14.24 -12.68 -1.24
C ASN A 132 -13.07 -12.41 -0.29
N LYS A 133 -12.08 -11.62 -0.71
CA LYS A 133 -11.09 -11.03 0.19
C LYS A 133 -11.40 -9.56 0.30
N ASN A 134 -11.94 -9.18 1.46
CA ASN A 134 -12.03 -7.79 1.85
C ASN A 134 -10.66 -7.17 1.56
N PHE A 135 -10.59 -6.20 0.65
CA PHE A 135 -9.58 -5.16 0.78
C PHE A 135 -9.56 -4.77 2.26
N PRO A 136 -8.39 -4.54 2.90
CA PRO A 136 -8.39 -3.85 4.17
C PRO A 136 -9.26 -2.60 3.95
N SER A 137 -10.46 -2.62 4.51
CA SER A 137 -11.54 -1.68 4.22
C SER A 137 -11.22 -0.27 4.71
N ASP A 138 -10.02 -0.10 5.27
CA ASP A 138 -9.43 1.17 5.66
C ASP A 138 -8.74 1.91 4.50
N PHE A 139 -8.59 1.31 3.32
CA PHE A 139 -7.92 1.98 2.19
C PHE A 139 -8.83 2.86 1.33
N LEU A 140 -10.16 2.71 1.39
CA LEU A 140 -11.09 3.52 0.59
C LEU A 140 -12.37 3.83 1.40
N SER A 141 -12.49 5.07 1.88
CA SER A 141 -13.79 5.69 2.21
C SER A 141 -14.54 6.06 0.90
N MET A 142 -14.54 5.17 -0.08
CA MET A 142 -15.23 5.32 -1.36
C MET A 142 -15.88 3.97 -1.64
N ASP A 143 -17.09 3.80 -1.10
CA ASP A 143 -17.88 2.56 -0.98
C ASP A 143 -18.32 1.90 -2.32
N THR A 144 -17.71 2.19 -3.46
CA THR A 144 -18.21 1.73 -4.77
C THR A 144 -17.13 1.29 -5.75
N ASP A 145 -16.14 0.55 -5.28
CA ASP A 145 -15.08 0.04 -6.15
C ASP A 145 -15.31 -1.43 -6.53
N GLU A 146 -15.67 -1.70 -7.79
CA GLU A 146 -15.80 -3.05 -8.36
C GLU A 146 -14.52 -3.43 -9.12
N SER A 147 -13.90 -4.55 -8.73
CA SER A 147 -12.71 -5.09 -9.38
C SER A 147 -12.96 -5.36 -10.87
N GLY A 148 -12.15 -4.75 -11.74
CA GLY A 148 -12.22 -4.93 -13.20
C GLY A 148 -12.82 -3.78 -14.00
N TYR A 149 -13.35 -2.74 -13.35
CA TYR A 149 -13.83 -1.52 -14.02
C TYR A 149 -12.84 -0.36 -13.83
N MET A 150 -12.34 0.21 -14.94
CA MET A 150 -11.75 1.55 -14.94
C MET A 150 -12.74 2.48 -15.63
N ASP A 151 -13.39 3.36 -14.86
CA ASP A 151 -14.19 4.46 -15.40
C ASP A 151 -13.30 5.60 -15.96
#